data_AF-A0AA96VVF2-F1
#
_entry.id   AF-A0AA96VVF2-F1
#
_cell.length_a   1.000
_cell.length_b   1.000
_cell.length_c   1.000
_cell.angle_alpha   90.00
_cell.angle_beta   90.00
_cell.angle_gamma   90.00
#
_symmetry.space_group_name_H-M   'P 1'
#
loop_
_entity.id
_entity.type
_entity.pdbx_description
1 polymer ?
#
loop_
_entity_poly.entity_id
_entity_poly.type
_entity_poly.pdbx_seq_one_letter_code
_entity_poly.pdbx_strand_id
1 'polypeptide(L)'
;MKKIDWIEYFEAVNGRSPEEAEIAAALAAGEFEEEVVETTEEIAQDQGATVQEPVQVTTPVQETSQVIPPVQEPRTQHPVNDAVQQQVHQQPAQPSAFGIFFKQFREWIWSAVKAPTSVVTQSHKYNGWVSLALISLFAALTIYIPLNGIASGVNDFSSSLTGLLNGEFGNGSYGYQAPQVSLGLDILFKSFIGIFLIIFSIVLAGFVVKRYIYKEEQYTFAYSLEYYGRLFAVNAFLYAIAAVASLLGLFTISGIASWMALTAMSAASVYALANFKNSSNMDSLYRYLIAIFVNGLIIFISSLIAFSIIGRMFLAGLF
;
A
#
# COMPACT_ATOMS: atom_id res chain seq x y z
N MET A 1 22.24 -8.83 13.20
CA MET A 1 21.46 -8.45 11.98
C MET A 1 22.40 -8.33 10.78
N LYS A 2 21.93 -8.23 9.53
CA LYS A 2 22.86 -8.01 8.39
C LYS A 2 23.37 -6.56 8.39
N LYS A 3 24.57 -6.34 7.85
CA LYS A 3 25.19 -5.00 7.72
C LYS A 3 24.26 -3.98 7.04
N ILE A 4 23.57 -4.38 5.98
CA ILE A 4 22.63 -3.50 5.26
C ILE A 4 21.44 -3.11 6.11
N ASP A 5 20.87 -4.05 6.86
CA ASP A 5 19.73 -3.81 7.75
C ASP A 5 20.11 -2.87 8.91
N TRP A 6 21.36 -2.99 9.40
CA TRP A 6 21.88 -2.11 10.46
C TRP A 6 22.10 -0.68 9.98
N ILE A 7 22.64 -0.51 8.76
CA ILE A 7 22.81 0.80 8.15
C ILE A 7 21.46 1.49 7.92
N GLU A 8 20.48 0.76 7.37
CA GLU A 8 19.12 1.29 7.17
C GLU A 8 18.47 1.70 8.50
N TYR A 9 18.66 0.92 9.56
CA TYR A 9 18.19 1.25 10.90
C TYR A 9 18.89 2.51 11.46
N PHE A 10 20.21 2.60 11.35
CA PHE A 10 20.98 3.74 11.81
C PHE A 10 20.54 5.03 11.10
N GLU A 11 20.38 4.98 9.77
CA GLU A 11 19.90 6.11 8.96
C GLU A 11 18.47 6.51 9.33
N ALA A 12 17.59 5.55 9.58
CA ALA A 12 16.22 5.82 10.00
C ALA A 12 16.15 6.50 11.38
N VAL A 13 17.07 6.20 12.29
CA VAL A 13 17.12 6.77 13.65
C VAL A 13 17.81 8.14 13.65
N ASN A 14 18.95 8.25 12.98
CA ASN A 14 19.84 9.43 13.07
C ASN A 14 19.66 10.42 11.92
N GLY A 15 18.95 10.05 10.84
CA GLY A 15 18.72 10.91 9.67
C GLY A 15 19.98 11.19 8.84
N ARG A 16 21.07 10.43 9.07
CA ARG A 16 22.33 10.47 8.32
C ARG A 16 22.93 9.08 8.21
N SER A 17 23.78 8.87 7.19
CA SER A 17 24.57 7.65 7.07
C SER A 17 25.57 7.50 8.23
N PRO A 18 25.81 6.27 8.72
CA PRO A 18 26.78 6.01 9.78
C PRO A 18 28.21 6.31 9.30
N GLU A 19 29.03 6.87 10.19
CA GLU A 19 30.45 7.05 9.95
C GLU A 19 31.22 5.73 10.11
N GLU A 20 32.39 5.61 9.50
CA GLU A 20 33.20 4.38 9.51
C GLU A 20 33.57 3.93 10.94
N ALA A 21 33.76 4.89 11.85
CA ALA A 21 33.98 4.62 13.27
C ALA A 21 32.76 4.02 13.98
N GLU A 22 31.53 4.39 13.57
CA GLU A 22 30.28 3.89 14.13
C GLU A 22 29.98 2.48 13.61
N ILE A 23 30.30 2.21 12.34
CA ILE A 23 30.23 0.88 11.73
C ILE A 23 31.19 -0.09 12.46
N ALA A 24 32.43 0.35 12.72
CA ALA A 24 33.42 -0.46 13.43
C ALA A 24 33.01 -0.73 14.89
N ALA A 25 32.44 0.26 15.58
CA ALA A 25 31.94 0.10 16.95
C ALA A 25 30.78 -0.89 17.03
N ALA A 26 29.84 -0.84 16.10
CA ALA A 26 28.71 -1.75 16.05
C ALA A 26 29.09 -3.18 15.62
N LEU A 27 30.11 -3.34 14.77
CA LEU A 27 30.70 -4.66 14.49
C LEU A 27 31.38 -5.22 15.74
N ALA A 28 32.14 -4.40 16.48
CA ALA A 28 32.81 -4.80 17.71
C ALA A 28 31.81 -5.14 18.85
N ALA A 29 30.66 -4.48 18.88
CA ALA A 29 29.57 -4.77 19.80
C ALA A 29 28.70 -5.97 19.36
N GLY A 30 28.94 -6.53 18.18
CA GLY A 30 28.18 -7.66 17.65
C GLY A 30 26.75 -7.30 17.23
N GLU A 31 26.47 -6.03 16.95
CA GLU A 31 25.13 -5.58 16.54
C GLU A 31 24.76 -6.10 15.14
N PHE A 32 25.76 -6.26 14.27
CA PHE A 32 25.60 -6.89 12.95
C PHE A 32 26.77 -7.81 12.60
N GLU A 33 26.52 -8.73 11.67
CA GLU A 33 27.52 -9.67 11.14
C GLU A 33 28.01 -9.18 9.76
N GLU A 34 29.33 -9.25 9.53
CA GLU A 34 29.92 -8.93 8.23
C GLU A 34 29.81 -10.16 7.30
N GLU A 35 28.99 -10.04 6.27
CA GLU A 35 28.82 -11.07 5.24
C GLU A 35 30.10 -11.09 4.39
N VAL A 36 30.90 -12.16 4.50
CA VAL A 36 32.04 -12.41 3.59
C VAL A 36 31.43 -12.70 2.22
N VAL A 37 31.38 -11.68 1.37
CA VAL A 37 31.02 -11.83 -0.03
C VAL A 37 32.20 -12.50 -0.72
N GLU A 38 32.08 -13.80 -1.04
CA GLU A 38 32.92 -14.43 -2.06
C GLU A 38 32.64 -13.72 -3.39
N THR A 39 33.50 -12.76 -3.72
CA THR A 39 33.67 -12.26 -5.08
C THR A 39 34.10 -13.43 -5.95
N THR A 40 33.19 -13.96 -6.77
CA THR A 40 33.57 -14.90 -7.84
C THR A 40 33.59 -14.15 -9.17
N GLU A 41 34.79 -13.73 -9.55
CA GLU A 41 35.15 -13.48 -10.95
C GLU A 41 35.22 -14.81 -11.71
N GLU A 42 34.82 -14.74 -12.97
CA GLU A 42 34.85 -15.79 -14.00
C GLU A 42 36.30 -16.21 -14.36
N ILE A 43 36.56 -17.50 -14.64
CA ILE A 43 37.37 -18.08 -15.76
C ILE A 43 37.41 -19.63 -15.65
N ALA A 44 37.53 -20.26 -16.82
CA ALA A 44 37.21 -21.64 -17.22
C ALA A 44 38.20 -22.79 -16.86
N GLN A 45 37.70 -24.01 -17.17
CA GLN A 45 38.37 -25.30 -17.49
C GLN A 45 38.90 -26.20 -16.34
N ASP A 46 38.25 -27.38 -16.16
CA ASP A 46 38.76 -28.72 -16.55
C ASP A 46 38.37 -29.88 -15.59
N GLN A 47 37.97 -31.00 -16.20
CA GLN A 47 37.97 -32.42 -15.76
C GLN A 47 37.46 -32.93 -14.39
N GLY A 48 36.47 -33.85 -14.47
CA GLY A 48 36.72 -35.27 -14.10
C GLY A 48 36.39 -35.79 -12.68
N ALA A 49 35.27 -36.52 -12.58
CA ALA A 49 35.11 -37.83 -11.91
C ALA A 49 35.02 -37.99 -10.36
N THR A 50 33.87 -38.58 -9.97
CA THR A 50 33.66 -39.66 -8.96
C THR A 50 33.48 -39.36 -7.46
N VAL A 51 32.21 -39.52 -7.02
CA VAL A 51 31.68 -40.28 -5.86
C VAL A 51 32.57 -40.55 -4.63
N GLN A 52 32.10 -40.14 -3.45
CA GLN A 52 31.97 -41.03 -2.27
C GLN A 52 31.06 -40.44 -1.16
N GLU A 53 30.03 -41.20 -0.82
CA GLU A 53 29.27 -41.15 0.45
C GLU A 53 30.06 -41.93 1.52
N PRO A 54 29.87 -41.68 2.83
CA PRO A 54 29.00 -42.59 3.56
C PRO A 54 28.11 -41.96 4.64
N VAL A 55 27.09 -42.75 4.97
CA VAL A 55 25.92 -42.54 5.83
C VAL A 55 26.22 -42.65 7.34
N GLN A 56 25.26 -42.15 8.16
CA GLN A 56 24.84 -42.62 9.50
C GLN A 56 25.67 -42.13 10.73
N VAL A 57 25.14 -41.82 11.92
CA VAL A 57 23.88 -42.22 12.60
C VAL A 57 23.62 -41.35 13.87
N THR A 58 22.32 -41.16 14.17
CA THR A 58 21.64 -40.97 15.50
C THR A 58 21.92 -39.81 16.46
N THR A 59 20.83 -39.09 16.78
CA THR A 59 20.50 -38.42 18.06
C THR A 59 20.47 -39.42 19.24
N PRO A 60 20.70 -38.97 20.50
CA PRO A 60 19.54 -38.75 21.37
C PRO A 60 19.65 -37.52 22.32
N VAL A 61 18.48 -37.06 22.76
CA VAL A 61 18.22 -36.04 23.79
C VAL A 61 18.38 -36.64 25.20
N GLN A 62 18.88 -35.88 26.18
CA GLN A 62 18.57 -36.13 27.60
C GLN A 62 18.64 -34.87 28.48
N GLU A 63 17.53 -34.62 29.19
CA GLU A 63 17.36 -33.69 30.31
C GLU A 63 18.11 -34.16 31.57
N THR A 64 18.46 -33.23 32.47
CA THR A 64 18.65 -33.54 33.90
C THR A 64 18.16 -32.40 34.79
N SER A 65 17.23 -32.73 35.68
CA SER A 65 16.78 -31.95 36.85
C SER A 65 17.48 -32.43 38.13
N GLN A 66 17.79 -31.53 39.07
CA GLN A 66 17.95 -31.77 40.52
C GLN A 66 17.56 -30.45 41.23
N VAL A 67 16.42 -30.31 41.94
CA VAL A 67 15.96 -30.78 43.27
C VAL A 67 16.80 -30.28 44.45
N ILE A 68 16.21 -29.40 45.29
CA ILE A 68 16.66 -29.01 46.64
C ILE A 68 15.45 -29.12 47.61
N PRO A 69 15.59 -29.65 48.85
CA PRO A 69 14.47 -29.98 49.75
C PRO A 69 14.09 -28.86 50.77
N PRO A 70 12.99 -29.01 51.56
CA PRO A 70 12.28 -27.90 52.22
C PRO A 70 12.41 -27.83 53.77
N VAL A 71 11.88 -26.73 54.36
CA VAL A 71 11.04 -26.63 55.61
C VAL A 71 11.48 -25.63 56.75
N GLN A 72 10.52 -24.74 57.08
CA GLN A 72 10.10 -24.07 58.37
C GLN A 72 10.65 -22.71 58.92
N GLU A 73 9.67 -21.79 59.10
CA GLU A 73 9.53 -20.52 59.88
C GLU A 73 9.38 -20.75 61.43
N PRO A 74 9.39 -19.77 62.39
CA PRO A 74 8.65 -18.46 62.36
C PRO A 74 9.12 -17.22 63.22
N ARG A 75 8.45 -16.05 62.98
CA ARG A 75 8.24 -14.82 63.82
C ARG A 75 9.46 -13.91 64.15
N THR A 76 9.43 -12.56 64.18
CA THR A 76 8.40 -11.55 64.57
C THR A 76 8.79 -10.10 64.13
N GLN A 77 7.83 -9.34 63.57
CA GLN A 77 7.47 -7.90 63.71
C GLN A 77 8.44 -6.69 63.49
N HIS A 78 8.01 -5.83 62.52
CA HIS A 78 7.85 -4.34 62.53
C HIS A 78 9.05 -3.38 62.19
N PRO A 79 8.76 -2.15 61.65
CA PRO A 79 9.31 -1.65 60.39
C PRO A 79 10.11 -0.34 60.54
N VAL A 80 11.01 -0.01 59.59
CA VAL A 80 11.44 1.39 59.36
C VAL A 80 11.72 1.59 57.87
N ASN A 81 11.08 2.63 57.33
CA ASN A 81 11.26 3.19 56.01
C ASN A 81 12.73 3.51 55.70
N ASP A 82 13.20 3.11 54.52
CA ASP A 82 14.04 3.99 53.72
C ASP A 82 13.59 3.89 52.25
N ALA A 83 13.22 5.06 51.73
CA ALA A 83 12.71 5.26 50.40
C ALA A 83 13.80 4.94 49.36
N VAL A 84 13.79 3.72 48.83
CA VAL A 84 14.41 3.48 47.52
C VAL A 84 13.43 4.03 46.50
N GLN A 85 13.69 5.25 46.03
CA GLN A 85 13.12 5.72 44.76
C GLN A 85 13.55 4.73 43.70
N GLN A 86 12.65 3.79 43.37
CA GLN A 86 12.76 2.98 42.19
C GLN A 86 12.48 3.91 41.01
N GLN A 87 13.51 4.65 40.60
CA GLN A 87 13.51 5.41 39.37
C GLN A 87 13.44 4.37 38.26
N VAL A 88 12.21 4.04 37.86
CA VAL A 88 11.92 3.30 36.64
C VAL A 88 12.56 4.11 35.53
N HIS A 89 13.78 3.71 35.15
CA HIS A 89 14.37 4.18 33.91
C HIS A 89 13.46 3.64 32.82
N GLN A 90 12.46 4.43 32.44
CA GLN A 90 11.77 4.28 31.18
C GLN A 90 12.83 4.49 30.12
N GLN A 91 13.43 3.39 29.67
CA GLN A 91 14.14 3.34 28.41
C GLN A 91 13.21 3.97 27.38
N PRO A 92 13.65 5.00 26.62
CA PRO A 92 12.79 5.66 25.67
C PRO A 92 12.21 4.59 24.76
N ALA A 93 10.88 4.49 24.71
CA ALA A 93 10.20 3.51 23.89
C ALA A 93 10.74 3.66 22.45
N GLN A 94 11.42 2.63 21.93
CA GLN A 94 11.91 2.66 20.56
C GLN A 94 10.73 3.00 19.63
N PRO A 95 10.91 3.94 18.69
CA PRO A 95 9.84 4.33 17.78
C PRO A 95 9.35 3.10 17.02
N SER A 96 8.03 2.89 16.96
CA SER A 96 7.45 1.74 16.27
C SER A 96 7.78 1.80 14.78
N ALA A 97 8.02 0.65 14.14
CA ALA A 97 8.28 0.57 12.70
C ALA A 97 7.19 1.27 11.86
N PHE A 98 5.92 1.14 12.30
CA PHE A 98 4.81 1.87 11.70
C PHE A 98 4.94 3.39 11.86
N GLY A 99 5.32 3.87 13.05
CA GLY A 99 5.53 5.30 13.29
C GLY A 99 6.63 5.89 12.43
N ILE A 100 7.74 5.15 12.26
CA ILE A 100 8.83 5.52 11.35
C ILE A 100 8.33 5.59 9.92
N PHE A 101 7.67 4.53 9.43
CA PHE A 101 7.12 4.48 8.08
C PHE A 101 6.11 5.63 7.83
N PHE A 102 5.18 5.87 8.76
CA PHE A 102 4.19 6.94 8.61
C PHE A 102 4.85 8.32 8.53
N LYS A 103 5.86 8.58 9.36
CA LYS A 103 6.64 9.83 9.30
C LYS A 103 7.30 9.99 7.92
N GLN A 104 7.97 8.95 7.44
CA GLN A 104 8.60 8.96 6.11
C GLN A 104 7.59 9.18 4.98
N PHE A 105 6.46 8.46 5.00
CA PHE A 105 5.41 8.61 4.00
C PHE A 105 4.80 10.02 4.02
N ARG A 106 4.59 10.60 5.21
CA ARG A 106 4.10 11.98 5.38
C ARG A 106 5.07 13.00 4.80
N GLU A 107 6.37 12.84 5.06
CA GLU A 107 7.40 13.74 4.53
C GLU A 107 7.46 13.64 3.00
N TRP A 108 7.40 12.41 2.48
CA TRP A 108 7.34 12.15 1.05
C TRP A 108 6.13 12.77 0.38
N ILE A 109 4.91 12.56 0.91
CA ILE A 109 3.69 13.07 0.26
C ILE A 109 3.67 14.60 0.24
N TRP A 110 4.21 15.25 1.29
CA TRP A 110 4.30 16.70 1.32
C TRP A 110 5.37 17.26 0.39
N SER A 111 6.50 16.57 0.27
CA SER A 111 7.50 16.85 -0.76
C SER A 111 6.91 16.71 -2.17
N ALA A 112 6.15 15.64 -2.41
CA ALA A 112 5.49 15.35 -3.68
C ALA A 112 4.47 16.43 -4.08
N VAL A 113 3.63 16.88 -3.14
CA VAL A 113 2.66 17.96 -3.42
C VAL A 113 3.38 19.27 -3.79
N LYS A 114 4.46 19.61 -3.10
CA LYS A 114 5.19 20.87 -3.34
C LYS A 114 5.99 20.85 -4.64
N ALA A 115 6.52 19.70 -5.02
CA ALA A 115 7.41 19.57 -6.16
C ALA A 115 7.12 18.29 -6.96
N PRO A 116 5.95 18.14 -7.59
CA PRO A 116 5.45 16.87 -8.13
C PRO A 116 6.32 16.22 -9.21
N THR A 117 7.18 16.98 -9.86
CA THR A 117 8.07 16.53 -10.94
C THR A 117 9.52 16.30 -10.51
N SER A 118 9.89 16.67 -9.27
CA SER A 118 11.26 16.45 -8.79
C SER A 118 11.62 14.97 -8.68
N VAL A 119 12.89 14.67 -8.89
CA VAL A 119 13.44 13.32 -8.75
C VAL A 119 14.15 13.28 -7.40
N VAL A 120 13.64 12.46 -6.48
CA VAL A 120 14.26 12.27 -5.16
C VAL A 120 15.25 11.12 -5.29
N THR A 121 16.53 11.39 -5.02
CA THR A 121 17.64 10.44 -5.09
C THR A 121 17.54 9.30 -4.06
N GLN A 122 16.83 9.52 -2.96
CA GLN A 122 16.40 8.49 -2.03
C GLN A 122 14.94 8.10 -2.33
N SER A 123 14.76 7.11 -3.20
CA SER A 123 13.43 6.57 -3.48
C SER A 123 12.97 5.69 -2.31
N HIS A 124 11.91 6.08 -1.63
CA HIS A 124 11.26 5.23 -0.65
C HIS A 124 10.40 4.20 -1.41
N LYS A 125 10.94 2.99 -1.59
CA LYS A 125 10.43 1.88 -2.42
C LYS A 125 8.90 1.66 -2.38
N TYR A 126 8.26 1.94 -1.24
CA TYR A 126 6.84 1.65 -1.02
C TYR A 126 5.91 2.86 -1.14
N ASN A 127 6.41 4.09 -1.17
CA ASN A 127 5.55 5.27 -1.08
C ASN A 127 4.63 5.43 -2.29
N GLY A 128 5.13 5.19 -3.50
CA GLY A 128 4.31 5.17 -4.72
C GLY A 128 3.16 4.15 -4.64
N TRP A 129 3.44 2.93 -4.19
CA TRP A 129 2.43 1.88 -4.00
C TRP A 129 1.37 2.26 -2.97
N VAL A 130 1.81 2.79 -1.83
CA VAL A 130 0.92 3.18 -0.74
C VAL A 130 0.03 4.35 -1.16
N SER A 131 0.58 5.31 -1.90
CA SER A 131 -0.18 6.43 -2.47
C SER A 131 -1.26 5.94 -3.44
N LEU A 132 -0.91 5.02 -4.35
CA LEU A 132 -1.89 4.40 -5.26
C LEU A 132 -3.01 3.69 -4.50
N ALA A 133 -2.65 2.87 -3.51
CA ALA A 133 -3.64 2.17 -2.68
C ALA A 133 -4.56 3.14 -1.92
N LEU A 134 -4.03 4.23 -1.36
CA LEU A 134 -4.82 5.25 -0.67
C LEU A 134 -5.79 5.96 -1.61
N ILE A 135 -5.31 6.37 -2.79
CA ILE A 135 -6.15 7.00 -3.82
C ILE A 135 -7.30 6.06 -4.21
N SER A 136 -7.00 4.79 -4.48
CA SER A 136 -8.02 3.80 -4.85
C SER A 136 -9.01 3.54 -3.73
N LEU A 137 -8.55 3.47 -2.48
CA LEU A 137 -9.41 3.26 -1.33
C LEU A 137 -10.38 4.43 -1.12
N PHE A 138 -9.87 5.66 -1.14
CA PHE A 138 -10.71 6.85 -0.99
C PHE A 138 -11.68 7.00 -2.17
N ALA A 139 -11.24 6.75 -3.41
CA ALA A 139 -12.11 6.75 -4.58
C ALA A 139 -13.17 5.63 -4.53
N ALA A 140 -12.89 4.47 -3.93
CA ALA A 140 -13.90 3.44 -3.73
C ALA A 140 -14.93 3.85 -2.67
N LEU A 141 -14.48 4.51 -1.60
CA LEU A 141 -15.36 5.02 -0.54
C LEU A 141 -16.32 6.11 -1.05
N THR A 142 -15.85 7.00 -1.94
CA THR A 142 -16.72 8.04 -2.55
C THR A 142 -17.85 7.47 -3.40
N ILE A 143 -17.71 6.23 -3.87
CA ILE A 143 -18.75 5.51 -4.63
C ILE A 143 -19.60 4.66 -3.68
N TYR A 144 -18.98 3.92 -2.77
CA TYR A 144 -19.68 2.99 -1.88
C TYR A 144 -20.61 3.67 -0.89
N ILE A 145 -20.20 4.81 -0.31
CA ILE A 145 -21.00 5.50 0.72
C ILE A 145 -22.32 6.04 0.14
N PRO A 146 -22.35 6.78 -0.98
CA PRO A 146 -23.61 7.24 -1.57
C PRO A 146 -24.47 6.08 -2.05
N LEU A 147 -23.87 5.01 -2.61
CA LEU A 147 -24.62 3.83 -3.04
C LEU A 147 -25.36 3.16 -1.88
N ASN A 148 -24.75 3.07 -0.70
CA ASN A 148 -25.45 2.58 0.50
C ASN A 148 -26.62 3.47 0.90
N GLY A 149 -26.44 4.80 0.85
CA GLY A 149 -27.54 5.74 1.11
C GLY A 149 -28.70 5.56 0.14
N ILE A 150 -28.41 5.32 -1.14
CA ILE A 150 -29.41 5.03 -2.17
C ILE A 150 -30.12 3.70 -1.89
N ALA A 151 -29.38 2.64 -1.55
CA ALA A 151 -29.97 1.34 -1.23
C ALA A 151 -30.92 1.41 -0.03
N SER A 152 -30.53 2.11 1.04
CA SER A 152 -31.39 2.37 2.19
C SER A 152 -32.64 3.17 1.78
N GLY A 153 -32.49 4.23 0.98
CA GLY A 153 -33.62 5.02 0.49
C GLY A 153 -34.60 4.21 -0.37
N VAL A 154 -34.10 3.27 -1.18
CA VAL A 154 -34.95 2.33 -1.95
C VAL A 154 -35.71 1.40 -1.01
N ASN A 155 -35.08 0.88 0.03
CA ASN A 155 -35.74 0.02 1.02
C ASN A 155 -36.81 0.78 1.83
N ASP A 156 -36.55 2.02 2.21
CA ASP A 156 -37.51 2.87 2.92
C ASP A 156 -38.74 3.19 2.05
N PHE A 157 -38.53 3.50 0.77
CA PHE A 157 -39.62 3.67 -0.18
C PHE A 157 -40.41 2.37 -0.37
N SER A 158 -39.70 1.25 -0.58
CA SER A 158 -40.27 -0.07 -0.81
C SER A 158 -41.12 -0.56 0.37
N SER A 159 -40.66 -0.36 1.60
CA SER A 159 -41.39 -0.68 2.82
C SER A 159 -42.62 0.21 3.01
N SER A 160 -42.51 1.51 2.72
CA SER A 160 -43.64 2.45 2.76
C SER A 160 -44.73 2.07 1.75
N LEU A 161 -44.34 1.73 0.52
CA LEU A 161 -45.26 1.26 -0.52
C LEU A 161 -45.92 -0.06 -0.11
N THR A 162 -45.16 -1.00 0.42
CA THR A 162 -45.67 -2.29 0.91
C THR A 162 -46.69 -2.08 2.03
N GLY A 163 -46.40 -1.16 2.97
CA GLY A 163 -47.33 -0.78 4.03
C GLY A 163 -48.63 -0.20 3.50
N LEU A 164 -48.57 0.68 2.48
CA LEU A 164 -49.75 1.22 1.81
C LEU A 164 -50.56 0.15 1.09
N LEU A 165 -49.92 -0.72 0.30
CA LEU A 165 -50.61 -1.78 -0.44
C LEU A 165 -51.25 -2.82 0.49
N ASN A 166 -50.58 -3.20 1.57
CA ASN A 166 -51.12 -4.10 2.57
C ASN A 166 -52.24 -3.43 3.41
N GLY A 167 -52.14 -2.12 3.67
CA GLY A 167 -53.13 -1.37 4.46
C GLY A 167 -54.39 -0.96 3.70
N GLU A 168 -54.29 -0.61 2.42
CA GLU A 168 -55.42 -0.12 1.60
C GLU A 168 -56.13 -1.23 0.81
N PHE A 169 -55.45 -2.30 0.41
CA PHE A 169 -56.03 -3.38 -0.41
C PHE A 169 -56.04 -4.76 0.26
N GLY A 170 -55.47 -4.90 1.48
CA GLY A 170 -55.12 -6.20 2.05
C GLY A 170 -55.56 -6.43 3.49
N ASN A 171 -56.85 -6.61 3.77
CA ASN A 171 -57.27 -7.37 4.97
C ASN A 171 -57.23 -8.89 4.68
N GLY A 172 -56.11 -9.37 4.16
CA GLY A 172 -55.97 -10.74 3.66
C GLY A 172 -54.59 -11.33 3.98
N SER A 173 -54.59 -12.57 4.44
CA SER A 173 -53.47 -13.38 4.97
C SER A 173 -52.29 -13.64 4.01
N TYR A 174 -52.19 -12.93 2.88
CA TYR A 174 -51.13 -13.04 1.88
C TYR A 174 -50.37 -11.72 1.82
N GLY A 175 -49.57 -11.43 2.86
CA GLY A 175 -48.79 -10.19 2.93
C GLY A 175 -47.78 -10.13 1.78
N TYR A 176 -47.84 -9.07 0.98
CA TYR A 176 -46.77 -8.75 0.05
C TYR A 176 -45.57 -8.24 0.86
N GLN A 177 -44.37 -8.73 0.56
CA GLN A 177 -43.13 -8.22 1.14
C GLN A 177 -42.17 -7.93 0.01
N ALA A 178 -41.88 -6.65 -0.21
CA ALA A 178 -41.05 -6.24 -1.31
C ALA A 178 -39.57 -6.66 -1.09
N PRO A 179 -38.88 -7.10 -2.16
CA PRO A 179 -37.46 -7.39 -2.11
C PRO A 179 -36.66 -6.20 -1.55
N GLN A 180 -35.66 -6.50 -0.73
CA GLN A 180 -34.77 -5.50 -0.13
C GLN A 180 -33.43 -5.48 -0.87
N VAL A 181 -32.91 -4.28 -1.10
CA VAL A 181 -31.58 -4.06 -1.69
C VAL A 181 -30.58 -3.91 -0.56
N SER A 182 -29.59 -4.81 -0.49
CA SER A 182 -28.49 -4.71 0.48
C SER A 182 -27.17 -4.70 -0.26
N LEU A 183 -26.31 -3.75 0.08
CA LEU A 183 -24.97 -3.63 -0.46
C LEU A 183 -23.97 -4.11 0.59
N GLY A 184 -23.27 -5.21 0.28
CA GLY A 184 -22.23 -5.75 1.14
C GLY A 184 -20.91 -4.99 0.98
N LEU A 185 -19.99 -5.21 1.93
CA LEU A 185 -18.60 -4.74 1.82
C LEU A 185 -17.87 -5.34 0.62
N ASP A 186 -18.37 -6.43 0.03
CA ASP A 186 -17.83 -7.00 -1.20
C ASP A 186 -17.84 -5.98 -2.35
N ILE A 187 -18.82 -5.06 -2.37
CA ILE A 187 -18.91 -3.98 -3.35
C ILE A 187 -17.78 -2.97 -3.15
N LEU A 188 -17.49 -2.60 -1.90
CA LEU A 188 -16.37 -1.73 -1.57
C LEU A 188 -15.05 -2.37 -2.01
N PHE A 189 -14.81 -3.64 -1.67
CA PHE A 189 -13.56 -4.33 -2.01
C PHE A 189 -13.38 -4.50 -3.52
N LYS A 190 -14.41 -4.94 -4.25
CA LYS A 190 -14.35 -5.07 -5.71
C LYS A 190 -14.16 -3.71 -6.40
N SER A 191 -14.80 -2.65 -5.90
CA SER A 191 -14.60 -1.28 -6.40
C SER A 191 -13.17 -0.80 -6.14
N PHE A 192 -12.65 -1.03 -4.93
CA PHE A 192 -11.26 -0.75 -4.58
C PHE A 192 -10.28 -1.45 -5.53
N ILE A 193 -10.45 -2.76 -5.74
CA ILE A 193 -9.60 -3.55 -6.64
C ILE A 193 -9.70 -3.06 -8.09
N GLY A 194 -10.92 -2.79 -8.58
CA GLY A 194 -11.12 -2.32 -9.94
C GLY A 194 -10.49 -0.94 -10.18
N ILE A 195 -10.67 0.00 -9.25
CA ILE A 195 -10.07 1.33 -9.32
C ILE A 195 -8.54 1.25 -9.20
N PHE A 196 -8.03 0.42 -8.29
CA PHE A 196 -6.60 0.19 -8.15
C PHE A 196 -6.00 -0.33 -9.46
N LEU A 197 -6.65 -1.30 -10.10
CA LEU A 197 -6.21 -1.84 -11.38
C LEU A 197 -6.20 -0.79 -12.50
N ILE A 198 -7.21 0.09 -12.55
CA ILE A 198 -7.24 1.21 -13.51
C ILE A 198 -6.08 2.17 -13.26
N ILE A 199 -5.88 2.66 -12.03
CA ILE A 199 -4.81 3.62 -11.74
C ILE A 199 -3.43 2.98 -11.92
N PHE A 200 -3.26 1.74 -11.48
CA PHE A 200 -2.05 0.95 -11.73
C PHE A 200 -1.75 0.84 -13.24
N SER A 201 -2.78 0.59 -14.06
CA SER A 201 -2.61 0.51 -15.51
C SER A 201 -2.12 1.82 -16.13
N ILE A 202 -2.49 2.98 -15.58
CA ILE A 202 -1.97 4.28 -16.03
C ILE A 202 -0.45 4.36 -15.80
N VAL A 203 0.02 3.95 -14.62
CA VAL A 203 1.45 3.92 -14.28
C VAL A 203 2.21 2.91 -15.14
N LEU A 204 1.65 1.69 -15.29
CA LEU A 204 2.21 0.65 -16.15
C LEU A 204 2.30 1.09 -17.61
N ALA A 205 1.24 1.71 -18.11
CA ALA A 205 1.20 2.23 -19.47
C ALA A 205 2.24 3.34 -19.68
N GLY A 206 2.41 4.24 -18.71
CA GLY A 206 3.49 5.23 -18.70
C GLY A 206 4.87 4.60 -18.76
N PHE A 207 5.12 3.56 -17.96
CA PHE A 207 6.36 2.78 -18.01
C PHE A 207 6.60 2.15 -19.37
N VAL A 208 5.62 1.43 -19.92
CA VAL A 208 5.72 0.76 -21.24
C VAL A 208 6.03 1.79 -22.33
N VAL A 209 5.33 2.91 -22.34
CA VAL A 209 5.55 4.00 -23.30
C VAL A 209 6.97 4.52 -23.19
N LYS A 210 7.48 4.83 -21.99
CA LYS A 210 8.86 5.30 -21.83
C LYS A 210 9.90 4.30 -22.27
N ARG A 211 9.76 3.05 -21.81
CA ARG A 211 10.75 2.00 -22.04
C ARG A 211 10.83 1.60 -23.51
N TYR A 212 9.68 1.50 -24.18
CA TYR A 212 9.61 0.90 -25.51
C TYR A 212 9.33 1.89 -26.65
N ILE A 213 8.65 3.00 -26.39
CA ILE A 213 8.33 4.01 -27.42
C ILE A 213 9.36 5.14 -27.41
N TYR A 214 9.68 5.68 -26.24
CA TYR A 214 10.73 6.72 -26.08
C TYR A 214 12.14 6.16 -25.96
N LYS A 215 12.27 4.83 -25.81
CA LYS A 215 13.53 4.07 -25.69
C LYS A 215 14.41 4.52 -24.52
N GLU A 216 13.80 4.98 -23.42
CA GLU A 216 14.56 5.31 -22.21
C GLU A 216 15.00 4.03 -21.49
N GLU A 217 16.19 3.52 -21.78
CA GLU A 217 16.56 2.17 -21.33
C GLU A 217 16.76 2.03 -19.82
N GLN A 218 17.24 3.09 -19.18
CA GLN A 218 17.46 3.15 -17.73
C GLN A 218 16.15 3.41 -16.96
N TYR A 219 15.04 3.59 -17.67
CA TYR A 219 13.75 3.86 -17.05
C TYR A 219 13.15 2.58 -16.48
N THR A 220 13.08 2.49 -15.15
CA THR A 220 12.56 1.31 -14.44
C THR A 220 11.09 1.47 -14.06
N PHE A 221 10.43 0.34 -13.80
CA PHE A 221 9.06 0.38 -13.28
C PHE A 221 9.00 0.99 -11.87
N ALA A 222 10.01 0.75 -11.03
CA ALA A 222 10.11 1.37 -9.70
C ALA A 222 10.18 2.90 -9.79
N TYR A 223 10.98 3.43 -10.73
CA TYR A 223 11.00 4.87 -11.00
C TYR A 223 9.63 5.37 -11.46
N SER A 224 8.90 4.58 -12.26
CA SER A 224 7.57 4.96 -12.74
C SER A 224 6.58 5.09 -11.61
N LEU A 225 6.61 4.16 -10.66
CA LEU A 225 5.79 4.21 -9.46
C LEU A 225 6.10 5.43 -8.60
N GLU A 226 7.38 5.75 -8.41
CA GLU A 226 7.78 6.97 -7.69
C GLU A 226 7.30 8.23 -8.42
N TYR A 227 7.57 8.32 -9.73
CA TYR A 227 7.22 9.47 -10.55
C TYR A 227 5.71 9.72 -10.61
N TYR A 228 4.92 8.69 -10.95
CA TYR A 228 3.46 8.80 -10.96
C TYR A 228 2.88 8.96 -9.56
N GLY A 229 3.48 8.32 -8.54
CA GLY A 229 3.09 8.49 -7.14
C GLY A 229 3.20 9.95 -6.70
N ARG A 230 4.24 10.66 -7.14
CA ARG A 230 4.42 12.09 -6.87
C ARG A 230 3.48 12.96 -7.69
N LEU A 231 3.30 12.67 -8.97
CA LEU A 231 2.33 13.36 -9.83
C LEU A 231 0.88 13.23 -9.30
N PHE A 232 0.54 12.10 -8.71
CA PHE A 232 -0.78 11.84 -8.17
C PHE A 232 -0.94 12.19 -6.68
N ALA A 233 0.08 12.76 -6.03
CA ALA A 233 0.01 13.08 -4.60
C ALA A 233 -1.18 14.00 -4.26
N VAL A 234 -1.50 14.98 -5.12
CA VAL A 234 -2.68 15.84 -4.95
C VAL A 234 -4.00 15.05 -5.02
N ASN A 235 -4.07 13.99 -5.84
CA ASN A 235 -5.27 13.15 -5.94
C ASN A 235 -5.57 12.43 -4.62
N ALA A 236 -4.55 12.05 -3.85
CA ALA A 236 -4.75 11.43 -2.54
C ALA A 236 -5.53 12.36 -1.60
N PHE A 237 -5.20 13.66 -1.59
CA PHE A 237 -5.92 14.65 -0.80
C PHE A 237 -7.32 14.93 -1.33
N LEU A 238 -7.49 15.08 -2.65
CA LEU A 238 -8.80 15.35 -3.24
C LEU A 238 -9.78 14.20 -2.99
N TYR A 239 -9.34 12.94 -3.16
CA TYR A 239 -10.20 11.80 -2.85
C TYR A 239 -10.42 11.61 -1.35
N ALA A 240 -9.44 11.93 -0.48
CA ALA A 240 -9.67 11.93 0.96
C ALA A 240 -10.75 12.94 1.36
N ILE A 241 -10.69 14.17 0.83
CA ILE A 241 -11.72 15.20 1.02
C ILE A 241 -13.07 14.71 0.51
N ALA A 242 -13.10 14.11 -0.69
CA ALA A 242 -14.32 13.58 -1.26
C ALA A 242 -14.92 12.46 -0.39
N ALA A 243 -14.10 11.54 0.10
CA ALA A 243 -14.54 10.43 0.95
C ALA A 243 -15.10 10.93 2.28
N VAL A 244 -14.44 11.89 2.93
CA VAL A 244 -14.93 12.53 4.16
C VAL A 244 -16.24 13.29 3.89
N ALA A 245 -16.31 14.07 2.81
CA ALA A 245 -17.55 14.77 2.43
C ALA A 245 -18.70 13.78 2.20
N SER A 246 -18.43 12.66 1.55
CA SER A 246 -19.41 11.60 1.33
C SER A 246 -19.88 10.96 2.64
N LEU A 247 -18.97 10.70 3.58
CA LEU A 247 -19.28 10.18 4.91
C LEU A 247 -20.18 11.14 5.71
N LEU A 248 -19.98 12.45 5.54
CA LEU A 248 -20.79 13.50 6.17
C LEU A 248 -22.12 13.78 5.45
N GLY A 249 -22.44 13.06 4.36
CA GLY A 249 -23.63 13.30 3.54
C GLY A 249 -23.53 14.54 2.62
N LEU A 250 -22.35 15.13 2.48
CA LEU A 250 -22.08 16.30 1.62
C LEU A 250 -21.79 15.85 0.18
N PHE A 251 -22.77 15.21 -0.48
CA PHE A 251 -22.58 14.55 -1.77
C PHE A 251 -22.15 15.49 -2.90
N THR A 252 -22.62 16.75 -2.92
CA THR A 252 -22.18 17.74 -3.91
C THR A 252 -20.69 18.05 -3.78
N ILE A 253 -20.19 18.22 -2.55
CA ILE A 253 -18.76 18.47 -2.29
C ILE A 253 -17.94 17.24 -2.65
N SER A 254 -18.42 16.04 -2.30
CA SER A 254 -17.82 14.77 -2.73
C SER A 254 -17.69 14.67 -4.26
N GLY A 255 -18.76 15.00 -4.98
CA GLY A 255 -18.80 14.99 -6.44
C GLY A 255 -17.82 15.98 -7.07
N ILE A 256 -17.78 17.23 -6.58
CA ILE A 256 -16.84 18.26 -7.08
C ILE A 256 -15.40 17.83 -6.82
N ALA A 257 -15.06 17.40 -5.60
CA ALA A 257 -13.72 16.96 -5.26
C ALA A 257 -13.28 15.74 -6.08
N SER A 258 -14.18 14.78 -6.32
CA SER A 258 -13.92 13.61 -7.18
C SER A 258 -13.68 14.02 -8.64
N TRP A 259 -14.45 14.97 -9.17
CA TRP A 259 -14.26 15.49 -10.53
C TRP A 259 -12.92 16.23 -10.68
N MET A 260 -12.53 17.03 -9.67
CA MET A 260 -11.22 17.66 -9.63
C MET A 260 -10.09 16.63 -9.60
N ALA A 261 -10.24 15.55 -8.82
CA ALA A 261 -9.25 14.48 -8.76
C ALA A 261 -9.10 13.76 -10.12
N LEU A 262 -10.21 13.44 -10.79
CA LEU A 262 -10.18 12.84 -12.13
C LEU A 262 -9.48 13.75 -13.14
N THR A 263 -9.76 15.05 -13.10
CA THR A 263 -9.14 16.04 -13.98
C THR A 263 -7.64 16.19 -13.71
N ALA A 264 -7.25 16.27 -12.43
CA ALA A 264 -5.85 16.37 -12.03
C ALA A 264 -5.05 15.11 -12.41
N MET A 265 -5.61 13.91 -12.17
CA MET A 265 -5.01 12.64 -12.58
C MET A 265 -4.85 12.53 -14.11
N SER A 266 -5.88 12.93 -14.86
CA SER A 266 -5.84 12.93 -16.33
C SER A 266 -4.78 13.88 -16.86
N ALA A 267 -4.73 15.11 -16.34
CA ALA A 267 -3.72 16.10 -16.72
C ALA A 267 -2.30 15.64 -16.38
N ALA A 268 -2.09 15.07 -15.19
CA ALA A 268 -0.82 14.49 -14.78
C ALA A 268 -0.38 13.34 -15.69
N SER A 269 -1.32 12.50 -16.13
CA SER A 269 -1.04 11.38 -17.05
C SER A 269 -0.61 11.89 -18.42
N VAL A 270 -1.31 12.88 -18.98
CA VAL A 270 -0.94 13.54 -20.23
C VAL A 270 0.41 14.25 -20.11
N TYR A 271 0.64 14.97 -19.01
CA TYR A 271 1.91 15.63 -18.73
C TYR A 271 3.06 14.64 -18.69
N ALA A 272 2.88 13.50 -18.03
CA ALA A 272 3.86 12.43 -18.03
C ALA A 272 4.17 12.05 -19.49
N LEU A 273 3.17 11.61 -20.26
CA LEU A 273 3.38 11.17 -21.65
C LEU A 273 4.09 12.20 -22.55
N ALA A 274 3.80 13.48 -22.37
CA ALA A 274 4.39 14.54 -23.19
C ALA A 274 5.84 14.88 -22.82
N ASN A 275 6.27 14.68 -21.57
CA ASN A 275 7.54 15.19 -21.05
C ASN A 275 8.57 14.08 -20.82
N PHE A 276 9.17 13.57 -21.89
CA PHE A 276 10.16 12.49 -21.86
C PHE A 276 11.41 12.75 -22.69
N LYS A 277 12.51 12.10 -22.28
CA LYS A 277 13.79 12.20 -22.96
C LYS A 277 13.76 11.26 -24.16
N ASN A 278 13.59 11.84 -25.33
CA ASN A 278 13.55 11.08 -26.56
C ASN A 278 14.94 10.58 -26.97
N SER A 279 15.06 9.26 -27.16
CA SER A 279 16.22 8.63 -27.82
C SER A 279 15.83 7.84 -29.08
N SER A 280 14.57 7.93 -29.49
CA SER A 280 14.05 7.30 -30.70
C SER A 280 14.31 8.14 -31.94
N ASN A 281 14.64 7.48 -33.05
CA ASN A 281 14.81 8.07 -34.38
C ASN A 281 13.49 8.51 -35.05
N MET A 282 12.35 8.22 -34.43
CA MET A 282 11.03 8.57 -34.96
C MET A 282 10.72 10.07 -34.77
N ASP A 283 9.97 10.64 -35.71
CA ASP A 283 9.47 12.01 -35.58
C ASP A 283 8.57 12.18 -34.33
N SER A 284 8.57 13.40 -33.77
CA SER A 284 7.95 13.69 -32.48
C SER A 284 6.43 13.48 -32.49
N LEU A 285 5.74 13.88 -33.58
CA LEU A 285 4.29 13.75 -33.67
C LEU A 285 3.87 12.29 -33.73
N TYR A 286 4.47 11.51 -34.63
CA TYR A 286 4.15 10.09 -34.78
C TYR A 286 4.46 9.30 -33.51
N ARG A 287 5.58 9.62 -32.84
CA ARG A 287 5.90 9.01 -31.54
C ARG A 287 4.86 9.29 -30.49
N TYR A 288 4.42 10.55 -30.36
CA TYR A 288 3.42 10.93 -29.38
C TYR A 288 2.06 10.29 -29.67
N LEU A 289 1.65 10.19 -30.94
CA LEU A 289 0.42 9.48 -31.33
C LEU A 289 0.48 7.99 -30.96
N ILE A 290 1.60 7.32 -31.23
CA ILE A 290 1.79 5.92 -30.84
C ILE A 290 1.81 5.78 -29.31
N ALA A 291 2.45 6.72 -28.59
CA ALA A 291 2.46 6.74 -27.14
C ALA A 291 1.05 6.85 -26.55
N ILE A 292 0.23 7.77 -27.05
CA ILE A 292 -1.18 7.90 -26.66
C ILE A 292 -1.96 6.61 -26.97
N PHE A 293 -1.77 6.04 -28.16
CA PHE A 293 -2.49 4.84 -28.57
C PHE A 293 -2.16 3.64 -27.68
N VAL A 294 -0.86 3.36 -27.46
CA VAL A 294 -0.40 2.27 -26.58
C VAL A 294 -0.87 2.49 -25.14
N ASN A 295 -0.80 3.73 -24.66
CA ASN A 295 -1.25 4.07 -23.32
C ASN A 295 -2.75 3.84 -23.14
N GLY A 296 -3.54 4.37 -24.08
CA GLY A 296 -4.99 4.20 -24.12
C GLY A 296 -5.39 2.73 -24.22
N LEU A 297 -4.70 1.91 -25.01
CA LEU A 297 -4.99 0.49 -25.16
C LEU A 297 -4.79 -0.30 -23.85
N ILE A 298 -3.68 -0.05 -23.14
CA ILE A 298 -3.40 -0.71 -21.85
C ILE A 298 -4.46 -0.33 -20.81
N ILE A 299 -4.79 0.96 -20.71
CA ILE A 299 -5.80 1.47 -19.79
C ILE A 299 -7.19 0.91 -20.17
N PHE A 300 -7.51 0.85 -21.46
CA PHE A 300 -8.78 0.33 -21.95
C PHE A 300 -8.97 -1.15 -21.60
N ILE A 301 -7.98 -2.00 -21.89
CA ILE A 301 -8.04 -3.43 -21.53
C ILE A 301 -8.17 -3.60 -20.01
N SER A 302 -7.39 -2.85 -19.24
CA SER A 302 -7.46 -2.89 -17.77
C SER A 302 -8.83 -2.43 -17.28
N SER A 303 -9.42 -1.41 -17.90
CA SER A 303 -10.77 -0.93 -17.58
C SER A 303 -11.83 -1.99 -17.87
N LEU A 304 -11.73 -2.74 -18.98
CA LEU A 304 -12.64 -3.86 -19.25
C LEU A 304 -12.57 -4.94 -18.16
N ILE A 305 -11.37 -5.24 -17.68
CA ILE A 305 -11.16 -6.20 -16.58
C ILE A 305 -11.75 -5.65 -15.28
N ALA A 306 -11.46 -4.40 -14.94
CA ALA A 306 -12.01 -3.73 -13.76
C ALA A 306 -13.55 -3.69 -13.79
N PHE A 307 -14.14 -3.34 -14.94
CA PHE A 307 -15.58 -3.40 -15.15
C PHE A 307 -16.14 -4.81 -15.16
N SER A 308 -15.35 -5.86 -15.43
CA SER A 308 -15.81 -7.24 -15.27
C SER A 308 -15.91 -7.63 -13.79
N ILE A 309 -14.93 -7.21 -12.97
CA ILE A 309 -14.89 -7.41 -11.51
C ILE A 309 -16.06 -6.66 -10.85
N ILE A 310 -16.30 -5.42 -11.29
CA ILE A 310 -17.37 -4.56 -10.78
C ILE A 310 -18.73 -4.94 -11.41
N GLY A 311 -18.79 -5.22 -12.70
CA GLY A 311 -20.02 -5.30 -13.49
C GLY A 311 -20.92 -6.49 -13.16
N ARG A 312 -20.38 -7.57 -12.59
CA ARG A 312 -21.23 -8.62 -11.99
C ARG A 312 -22.15 -8.07 -10.89
N MET A 313 -21.87 -6.89 -10.32
CA MET A 313 -22.74 -6.18 -9.38
C MET A 313 -24.00 -5.60 -10.01
N PHE A 314 -23.92 -5.01 -11.21
CA PHE A 314 -25.07 -4.33 -11.83
C PHE A 314 -26.09 -5.31 -12.38
N LEU A 315 -25.65 -6.47 -12.88
CA LEU A 315 -26.55 -7.45 -13.47
C LEU A 315 -27.16 -8.41 -12.44
N ALA A 316 -26.43 -8.77 -11.37
CA ALA A 316 -26.97 -9.71 -10.36
C ALA A 316 -27.94 -9.06 -9.35
N GLY A 317 -27.99 -7.72 -9.27
CA GLY A 317 -28.98 -7.00 -8.46
C GLY A 317 -30.24 -6.58 -9.23
N LEU A 318 -30.24 -6.74 -10.56
CA LEU A 318 -31.35 -6.37 -11.46
C LEU A 318 -32.16 -7.59 -11.96
N PHE A 319 -31.70 -8.83 -11.69
CA PHE A 319 -32.34 -10.07 -12.11
C PHE A 319 -32.37 -11.09 -10.98
#